data_AF-V3Z8R4-F1
#
_entry.id   AF-V3Z8R4-F1
#
_cell.length_a   1.000
_cell.length_b   1.000
_cell.length_c   1.000
_cell.angle_alpha   90.00
_cell.angle_beta   90.00
_cell.angle_gamma   90.00
#
_symmetry.space_group_name_H-M   'P 1'
#
loop_
_entity.id
_entity.type
_entity.pdbx_description
1 polymer ?
#
loop_
_entity_poly.entity_id
_entity_poly.type
_entity_poly.pdbx_seq_one_letter_code
_entity_poly.pdbx_strand_id
1 'polypeptide(L)'
;MNKLLFSVLLVLVGIWLTTVGFTDSVQCTSDPVIIHGVLDSEITSREVGEMHNFTCGGTQEDTGTVTCNYTGDWTASLSCEAALLVETHSEIGHLNEDHKA
;
A
#
# COMPACT_ATOMS: atom_id res chain seq x y z
N MET A 1 -1.78 -24.64 -54.53
CA MET A 1 -2.05 -25.17 -53.17
C MET A 1 -1.69 -24.20 -52.03
N ASN A 2 -1.56 -22.88 -52.26
CA ASN A 2 -1.03 -21.96 -51.23
C ASN A 2 -2.11 -21.24 -50.41
N LYS A 3 -3.37 -21.21 -50.86
CA LYS A 3 -4.48 -20.54 -50.16
C LYS A 3 -4.89 -21.26 -48.88
N LEU A 4 -4.84 -22.59 -48.87
CA LEU A 4 -5.16 -23.41 -47.69
C LEU A 4 -4.08 -23.26 -46.60
N LEU A 5 -2.81 -23.21 -46.99
CA LEU A 5 -1.67 -22.98 -46.07
C LEU A 5 -1.77 -21.62 -45.37
N PHE A 6 -2.10 -20.56 -46.09
CA PHE A 6 -2.23 -19.21 -45.51
C PHE A 6 -3.41 -19.12 -44.54
N SER A 7 -4.53 -19.78 -44.87
CA SER A 7 -5.71 -19.81 -44.02
C SER A 7 -5.48 -20.59 -42.72
N VAL A 8 -4.73 -21.71 -42.78
CA VAL A 8 -4.35 -22.48 -41.59
C VAL A 8 -3.39 -21.69 -40.70
N LEU A 9 -2.44 -20.96 -41.32
CA LEU A 9 -1.49 -20.12 -40.58
C LEU A 9 -2.21 -19.01 -39.79
N LEU A 10 -3.18 -18.33 -40.39
CA LEU A 10 -3.96 -17.27 -39.73
C LEU A 10 -4.78 -17.81 -38.54
N VAL A 11 -5.33 -19.01 -38.65
CA VAL A 11 -6.06 -19.66 -37.56
C VAL A 11 -5.11 -20.00 -36.41
N LEU A 12 -3.93 -20.56 -36.70
CA LEU A 12 -2.94 -20.89 -35.67
C LEU A 12 -2.39 -19.64 -34.97
N VAL A 13 -2.12 -18.56 -35.72
CA VAL A 13 -1.66 -17.28 -35.16
C VAL A 13 -2.77 -16.60 -34.35
N GLY A 14 -4.02 -16.65 -34.81
CA GLY A 14 -5.18 -16.14 -34.08
C GLY A 14 -5.42 -16.86 -32.75
N ILE A 15 -5.32 -18.19 -32.74
CA ILE A 15 -5.42 -18.99 -31.51
C ILE A 15 -4.28 -18.65 -30.55
N TRP A 16 -3.05 -18.50 -31.07
CA TRP A 16 -1.91 -18.06 -30.26
C TRP A 16 -2.13 -16.68 -29.65
N LEU A 17 -2.63 -15.70 -30.41
CA LEU A 17 -2.93 -14.36 -29.91
C LEU A 17 -4.02 -14.36 -28.82
N THR A 18 -5.00 -15.27 -28.90
CA THR A 18 -6.02 -15.41 -27.86
C THR A 18 -5.53 -16.14 -26.61
N THR A 19 -4.55 -17.04 -26.74
CA THR A 19 -4.00 -17.78 -25.59
C THR A 19 -2.96 -16.97 -24.80
N VAL A 20 -2.23 -16.07 -25.46
CA VAL A 20 -1.41 -15.04 -24.80
C VAL A 20 -2.26 -13.86 -24.34
N GLY A 21 -3.58 -14.10 -24.21
CA GLY A 21 -4.58 -13.13 -23.81
C GLY A 21 -4.04 -12.24 -22.71
N PHE A 22 -4.26 -10.95 -22.90
CA PHE A 22 -4.04 -9.88 -21.96
C PHE A 22 -4.44 -10.34 -20.55
N THR A 23 -3.49 -10.91 -19.81
CA THR A 23 -3.58 -10.95 -18.36
C THR A 23 -3.38 -9.50 -18.00
N ASP A 24 -4.48 -8.78 -17.76
CA ASP A 24 -4.44 -7.59 -16.92
C ASP A 24 -3.75 -8.03 -15.64
N SER A 25 -2.44 -7.77 -15.57
CA SER A 25 -1.65 -8.10 -14.41
C SER A 25 -2.23 -7.27 -13.29
N VAL A 26 -2.72 -7.94 -12.24
CA VAL A 26 -3.17 -7.22 -11.05
C VAL A 26 -1.98 -6.40 -10.55
N GLN A 27 -2.19 -5.11 -10.34
CA GLN A 27 -1.17 -4.19 -9.86
C GLN A 27 -1.81 -3.20 -8.91
N CYS A 28 -1.05 -2.77 -7.92
CA CYS A 28 -1.53 -1.77 -6.98
C CYS A 28 -1.49 -0.39 -7.63
N THR A 29 -2.64 0.13 -8.02
CA THR A 29 -2.74 1.39 -8.79
C THR A 29 -2.52 2.65 -7.96
N SER A 30 -2.79 2.58 -6.66
CA SER A 30 -2.65 3.70 -5.72
C SER A 30 -1.39 3.57 -4.87
N ASP A 31 -0.97 4.64 -4.23
CA ASP A 31 0.11 4.60 -3.22
C ASP A 31 -0.41 3.96 -1.91
N PRO A 32 0.46 3.25 -1.16
CA PRO A 32 0.12 2.67 0.12
C PRO A 32 -0.14 3.80 1.12
N VAL A 33 -1.22 3.67 1.87
CA VAL A 33 -1.57 4.62 2.93
C VAL A 33 -1.05 4.07 4.26
N ILE A 34 -0.02 4.70 4.80
CA ILE A 34 0.56 4.37 6.11
C ILE A 34 0.21 5.50 7.08
N ILE A 35 -0.68 5.22 8.03
CA ILE A 35 -1.07 6.21 9.05
C ILE A 35 0.10 6.37 10.02
N HIS A 36 0.51 7.60 10.30
CA HIS A 36 1.67 7.91 11.16
C HIS A 36 2.97 7.21 10.73
N GLY A 37 3.18 7.00 9.44
CA GLY A 37 4.43 6.49 8.90
C GLY A 37 4.73 7.07 7.53
N VAL A 38 5.95 6.82 7.07
CA VAL A 38 6.46 7.30 5.79
C VAL A 38 7.21 6.18 5.08
N LEU A 39 7.03 6.06 3.77
CA LEU A 39 7.82 5.15 2.96
C LEU A 39 9.29 5.58 2.99
N ASP A 40 10.19 4.62 3.11
CA ASP A 40 11.63 4.89 3.13
C ASP A 40 12.18 5.22 1.72
N SER A 41 11.45 4.79 0.69
CA SER A 41 11.81 4.97 -0.72
C SER A 41 10.58 5.19 -1.60
N GLU A 42 10.79 5.82 -2.76
CA GLU A 42 9.75 5.93 -3.79
C GLU A 42 9.37 4.56 -4.35
N ILE A 43 8.11 4.43 -4.77
CA ILE A 43 7.56 3.19 -5.35
C ILE A 43 8.04 3.07 -6.78
N THR A 44 8.99 2.16 -7.00
CA THR A 44 9.54 1.84 -8.33
C THR A 44 8.72 0.78 -9.07
N SER A 45 7.96 -0.03 -8.34
CA SER A 45 7.18 -1.16 -8.86
C SER A 45 5.85 -1.29 -8.08
N ARG A 46 4.81 -1.75 -8.77
CA ARG A 46 3.45 -1.95 -8.27
C ARG A 46 2.93 -3.36 -8.55
N GLU A 47 3.82 -4.27 -8.91
CA GLU A 47 3.47 -5.65 -9.22
C GLU A 47 3.04 -6.41 -7.96
N VAL A 48 2.17 -7.42 -8.11
CA VAL A 48 1.82 -8.30 -6.99
C VAL A 48 3.08 -8.93 -6.40
N GLY A 49 3.21 -8.86 -5.08
CA GLY A 49 4.35 -9.36 -4.34
C GLY A 49 5.48 -8.34 -4.16
N GLU A 50 5.40 -7.17 -4.80
CA GLU A 50 6.33 -6.07 -4.55
C GLU A 50 6.23 -5.61 -3.09
N MET A 51 7.37 -5.30 -2.49
CA MET A 51 7.49 -4.92 -1.09
C MET A 51 8.27 -3.62 -0.95
N HIS A 52 7.69 -2.65 -0.24
CA HIS A 52 8.37 -1.39 0.11
C HIS A 52 8.44 -1.23 1.63
N ASN A 53 9.57 -0.74 2.12
CA ASN A 53 9.77 -0.48 3.53
C ASN A 53 9.17 0.88 3.91
N PHE A 54 8.68 0.97 5.14
CA PHE A 54 8.26 2.21 5.74
C PHE A 54 8.72 2.29 7.19
N THR A 55 8.90 3.52 7.65
CA THR A 55 9.21 3.85 9.03
C THR A 55 8.04 4.58 9.67
N CYS A 56 7.64 4.15 10.87
CA CYS A 56 6.65 4.85 11.66
C CYS A 56 7.21 6.15 12.23
N GLY A 57 6.45 7.24 12.10
CA GLY A 57 6.72 8.51 12.76
C GLY A 57 6.12 8.52 14.17
N GLY A 58 6.97 8.54 15.19
CA GLY A 58 6.55 8.51 16.59
C GLY A 58 7.73 8.48 17.57
N THR A 59 7.45 8.21 18.85
CA THR A 59 8.48 8.08 19.91
C THR A 59 9.23 6.74 19.86
N GLN A 60 8.68 5.75 19.17
CA GLN A 60 9.34 4.48 18.86
C GLN A 60 9.41 4.38 17.33
N GLU A 61 10.62 4.24 16.80
CA GLU A 61 10.86 4.02 15.38
C GLU A 61 10.66 2.53 15.09
N ASP A 62 9.42 2.14 14.81
CA ASP A 62 9.11 0.83 14.27
C ASP A 62 9.19 0.86 12.75
N THR A 63 9.78 -0.18 12.17
CA THR A 63 9.91 -0.35 10.71
C THR A 63 9.04 -1.50 10.24
N GLY A 64 8.32 -1.29 9.14
CA GLY A 64 7.42 -2.25 8.55
C GLY A 64 7.56 -2.32 7.04
N THR A 65 6.79 -3.22 6.43
CA THR A 65 6.71 -3.36 4.98
C THR A 65 5.27 -3.27 4.50
N VAL A 66 5.08 -2.71 3.31
CA VAL A 66 3.82 -2.78 2.56
C VAL A 66 4.02 -3.70 1.36
N THR A 67 3.11 -4.66 1.18
CA THR A 67 3.14 -5.62 0.08
C THR A 67 1.94 -5.43 -0.81
N CYS A 68 2.15 -5.39 -2.14
CA CYS A 68 1.04 -5.39 -3.08
C CYS A 68 0.44 -6.80 -3.17
N ASN A 69 -0.85 -6.94 -2.88
CA ASN A 69 -1.52 -8.23 -2.86
C ASN A 69 -2.17 -8.59 -4.20
N TYR A 70 -2.73 -9.80 -4.30
CA TYR A 70 -3.38 -10.31 -5.52
C TYR A 70 -4.75 -9.66 -5.81
N THR A 71 -5.27 -8.81 -4.93
CA THR A 71 -6.48 -7.99 -5.16
C THR A 71 -6.15 -6.60 -5.71
N GLY A 72 -4.87 -6.23 -5.78
CA GLY A 72 -4.42 -4.90 -6.20
C GLY A 72 -4.45 -3.87 -5.08
N ASP A 73 -4.48 -4.32 -3.82
CA ASP A 73 -4.42 -3.48 -2.63
C ASP A 73 -3.08 -3.65 -1.91
N TRP A 74 -2.65 -2.60 -1.21
CA TRP A 74 -1.48 -2.66 -0.33
C TRP A 74 -1.86 -3.21 1.04
N THR A 75 -1.07 -4.16 1.53
CA THR A 75 -1.19 -4.70 2.89
C THR A 75 0.06 -4.35 3.70
N ALA A 76 -0.10 -3.71 4.86
CA ALA A 76 1.01 -3.39 5.76
C ALA A 76 1.30 -4.54 6.75
N SER A 77 2.57 -4.77 7.06
CA SER A 77 3.01 -5.78 8.03
C SER A 77 2.70 -5.40 9.48
N LEU A 78 2.57 -4.10 9.75
CA LEU A 78 2.20 -3.53 11.04
C LEU A 78 1.42 -2.24 10.83
N SER A 79 0.70 -1.81 11.86
CA SER A 79 0.15 -0.45 11.95
C SER A 79 1.07 0.38 12.83
N CYS A 80 1.39 1.61 12.44
CA CYS A 80 2.03 2.53 13.36
C CYS A 80 1.03 2.89 14.45
N GLU A 81 1.22 2.40 15.68
CA GLU A 81 0.45 2.90 16.81
C GLU A 81 0.66 4.41 16.90
N ALA A 82 -0.43 5.16 16.82
CA ALA A 82 -0.40 6.52 17.30
C ALA A 82 0.00 6.41 18.78
N ALA A 83 1.16 6.94 19.14
CA ALA A 83 1.36 7.38 20.50
C ALA A 83 0.29 8.45 20.71
N LEU A 84 -0.90 8.03 21.16
CA LEU A 84 -1.87 8.91 21.78
C LEU A 84 -1.08 9.51 22.94
N LEU A 85 -0.50 10.68 22.70
CA LEU A 85 -0.19 11.61 23.75
C LEU A 85 -1.52 11.81 24.45
N VAL A 86 -1.77 11.02 25.49
CA VAL A 86 -2.57 11.45 26.61
C VAL A 86 -1.75 12.58 27.21
N GLU A 87 -1.72 13.73 26.52
CA GLU A 87 -1.64 15.00 27.20
C GLU A 87 -2.92 15.04 28.03
N THR A 88 -2.85 14.48 29.22
CA THR A 88 -3.61 15.03 30.33
C THR A 88 -3.25 16.51 30.39
N HIS A 89 -4.00 17.32 29.64
CA HIS A 89 -4.33 18.68 30.06
C HIS A 89 -5.03 18.54 31.42
N SER A 90 -4.25 18.29 32.46
CA SER A 90 -4.64 18.48 33.85
C SER A 90 -4.29 19.91 34.25
N GLU A 91 -4.64 20.87 33.41
CA GLU A 91 -4.82 22.25 33.80
C GLU A 91 -6.23 22.65 33.40
N ILE A 92 -7.15 22.59 34.37
CA ILE A 92 -8.13 23.63 34.72
C ILE A 92 -9.10 22.98 35.72
N GLY A 93 -8.85 23.25 37.01
CA GLY A 93 -9.71 22.91 38.13
C GLY A 93 -9.62 23.99 39.19
N HIS A 94 -10.23 25.14 38.89
CA HIS A 94 -10.64 26.21 39.81
C HIS A 94 -9.57 27.14 40.42
N LEU A 95 -9.50 28.34 39.84
CA LEU A 95 -9.21 29.59 40.54
C LEU A 95 -10.18 29.82 41.72
N ASN A 96 -9.64 30.32 42.83
CA ASN A 96 -10.26 31.17 43.87
C ASN A 96 -11.45 30.52 44.63
N GLU A 97 -11.53 30.45 45.96
CA GLU A 97 -11.52 31.49 47.01
C GLU A 97 -11.12 30.75 48.33
N ASP A 98 -10.39 31.28 49.32
CA ASP A 98 -10.79 32.34 50.23
C ASP A 98 -9.67 32.66 51.25
N HIS A 99 -9.56 33.95 51.56
CA HIS A 99 -9.25 34.54 52.87
C HIS A 99 -8.10 34.01 53.76
N LYS A 100 -7.01 34.78 53.72
CA LYS A 100 -6.34 35.42 54.87
C LYS A 100 -7.13 35.38 56.21
N ALA A 101 -6.54 34.73 57.22
CA ALA A 101 -6.41 35.20 58.61
C ALA A 101 -5.36 34.37 59.35
#